data_AF-A0A7V5K1W1-F1
#
_entry.id   AF-A0A7V5K1W1-F1
#
_cell.length_a   1.000
_cell.length_b   1.000
_cell.length_c   1.000
_cell.angle_alpha   90.00
_cell.angle_beta   90.00
_cell.angle_gamma   90.00
#
_symmetry.space_group_name_H-M   'P 1'
#
loop_
_entity.id
_entity.type
_entity.pdbx_description
1 polymer ?
#
loop_
_entity_poly.entity_id
_entity_poly.type
_entity_poly.pdbx_seq_one_letter_code
_entity_poly.pdbx_strand_id
1 'polypeptide(L)'
;KSFQYQNGVSKISFKPSNTLKIKASIFFEHSLIGEQNLEIEINPRSYINEVAFARTFGFKDILFERKNKGIIKGGSLSNAIILDKDKVLNPEGLRTEDEFVRHKILDIVGDLFALGYPLIAEIEAIYSNHRVHIEALKSLYRAGLLEEIESRALAFLLIYKKLKKNE
;
A
#
# COMPACT_ATOMS: atom_id res chain seq x y z
N LYS A 1 -20.55 -5.50 7.70
CA LYS A 1 -20.53 -6.95 7.36
C LYS A 1 -19.24 -7.28 6.62
N SER A 2 -18.82 -8.55 6.55
CA SER A 2 -17.67 -8.92 5.72
C SER A 2 -17.97 -8.75 4.22
N PHE A 3 -16.98 -8.34 3.45
CA PHE A 3 -17.07 -8.12 2.01
C PHE A 3 -15.79 -8.61 1.31
N GLN A 4 -15.91 -9.08 0.07
CA GLN A 4 -14.77 -9.51 -0.72
C GLN A 4 -14.97 -9.09 -2.17
N TYR A 5 -13.89 -8.60 -2.78
CA TYR A 5 -13.79 -8.37 -4.22
C TYR A 5 -12.65 -9.22 -4.78
N GLN A 6 -12.88 -9.81 -5.97
CA GLN A 6 -11.92 -10.67 -6.64
C GLN A 6 -11.92 -10.39 -8.14
N ASN A 7 -10.71 -10.37 -8.72
CA ASN A 7 -10.51 -10.28 -10.16
C ASN A 7 -9.36 -11.23 -10.57
N GLY A 8 -9.72 -12.38 -11.15
CA GLY A 8 -8.77 -13.47 -11.40
C GLY A 8 -8.15 -13.98 -10.10
N VAL A 9 -6.82 -13.99 -10.03
CA VAL A 9 -6.06 -14.41 -8.85
C VAL A 9 -5.95 -13.32 -7.77
N SER A 10 -6.20 -12.07 -8.13
CA SER A 10 -6.12 -10.94 -7.21
C SER A 10 -7.40 -10.83 -6.39
N LYS A 11 -7.26 -10.72 -5.07
CA LYS A 11 -8.39 -10.64 -4.13
C LYS A 11 -8.10 -9.62 -3.03
N ILE A 12 -9.14 -8.93 -2.59
CA ILE A 12 -9.13 -8.12 -1.38
C ILE A 12 -10.43 -8.36 -0.60
N SER A 13 -10.30 -8.54 0.71
CA SER A 13 -11.44 -8.75 1.61
C SER A 13 -11.38 -7.80 2.79
N PHE A 14 -12.55 -7.48 3.31
CA PHE A 14 -12.76 -6.52 4.38
C PHE A 14 -13.65 -7.19 5.44
N LYS A 15 -13.26 -7.09 6.70
CA LYS A 15 -14.08 -7.48 7.84
C LYS A 15 -14.20 -6.29 8.80
N PRO A 16 -15.39 -6.08 9.40
CA PRO A 16 -15.54 -5.08 10.45
C PRO A 16 -14.51 -5.30 11.55
N SER A 17 -13.89 -4.23 12.01
CA SER A 17 -12.90 -4.25 13.09
C SER A 17 -12.95 -2.92 13.85
N ASN A 18 -12.29 -2.87 15.00
CA ASN A 18 -12.08 -1.64 15.79
C ASN A 18 -10.76 -0.95 15.45
N THR A 19 -9.87 -1.63 14.70
CA THR A 19 -8.58 -1.10 14.24
C THR A 19 -8.42 -1.34 12.74
N LEU A 20 -7.54 -0.58 12.09
CA LEU A 20 -7.12 -0.87 10.73
C LEU A 20 -5.99 -1.91 10.79
N LYS A 21 -6.25 -3.13 10.33
CA LYS A 21 -5.24 -4.18 10.22
C LYS A 21 -5.17 -4.63 8.77
N ILE A 22 -3.96 -4.70 8.23
CA ILE A 22 -3.73 -5.08 6.83
C ILE A 22 -2.81 -6.29 6.79
N LYS A 23 -3.30 -7.38 6.20
CA LYS A 23 -2.52 -8.54 5.80
C LYS A 23 -2.35 -8.52 4.29
N ALA A 24 -1.12 -8.44 3.82
CA ALA A 24 -0.78 -8.46 2.40
C ALA A 24 0.02 -9.72 2.05
N SER A 25 -0.38 -10.38 0.97
CA SER A 25 0.29 -11.53 0.36
C SER A 25 0.70 -11.17 -1.06
N ILE A 26 1.98 -11.23 -1.36
CA ILE A 26 2.52 -10.91 -2.69
C ILE A 26 3.27 -12.11 -3.23
N PHE A 27 3.25 -12.26 -4.56
CA PHE A 27 4.06 -13.24 -5.26
C PHE A 27 4.63 -12.60 -6.51
N PHE A 28 5.95 -12.69 -6.65
CA PHE A 28 6.65 -12.33 -7.88
C PHE A 28 7.56 -13.49 -8.25
N GLU A 29 7.55 -13.85 -9.54
CA GLU A 29 8.44 -14.87 -10.11
C GLU A 29 9.87 -14.30 -10.24
N HIS A 30 10.47 -14.01 -9.09
CA HIS A 30 11.79 -13.43 -8.95
C HIS A 30 12.42 -13.95 -7.65
N SER A 31 13.62 -14.50 -7.74
CA SER A 31 14.29 -15.20 -6.62
C SER A 31 14.44 -14.35 -5.35
N LEU A 32 14.59 -13.03 -5.50
CA LEU A 32 14.75 -12.10 -4.37
C LEU A 32 13.43 -11.62 -3.75
N ILE A 33 12.29 -11.83 -4.41
CA ILE A 33 10.99 -11.43 -3.87
C ILE A 33 10.23 -12.68 -3.43
N GLY A 34 10.02 -13.61 -4.36
CA GLY A 34 9.27 -14.84 -4.12
C GLY A 34 7.85 -14.57 -3.61
N GLU A 35 7.39 -15.46 -2.73
CA GLU A 35 6.17 -15.26 -1.97
C GLU A 35 6.49 -14.57 -0.64
N GLN A 36 5.77 -13.49 -0.33
CA GLN A 36 5.91 -12.77 0.93
C GLN A 36 4.53 -12.52 1.54
N ASN A 37 4.47 -12.60 2.86
CA ASN A 37 3.26 -12.39 3.64
C ASN A 37 3.59 -11.49 4.83
N LEU A 38 2.81 -10.45 5.05
CA LEU A 38 2.99 -9.53 6.17
C LEU A 38 1.64 -9.03 6.69
N GLU A 39 1.46 -9.06 8.00
CA GLU A 39 0.31 -8.49 8.69
C GLU A 39 0.77 -7.37 9.62
N ILE A 40 0.16 -6.19 9.49
CA ILE A 40 0.46 -5.01 10.33
C ILE A 40 -0.86 -4.37 10.78
N GLU A 41 -0.95 -4.04 12.05
CA GLU A 41 -1.94 -3.08 12.53
C GLU A 41 -1.45 -1.65 12.26
N ILE A 42 -2.22 -0.90 11.47
CA ILE A 42 -1.88 0.45 11.04
C ILE A 42 -2.42 1.48 12.03
N ASN A 43 -1.50 2.18 12.67
CA ASN A 43 -1.73 3.39 13.44
C ASN A 43 -0.63 4.41 13.10
N PRO A 44 -0.68 5.67 13.57
CA PRO A 44 0.32 6.67 13.20
C PRO A 44 1.76 6.25 13.48
N ARG A 45 2.00 5.55 14.59
CA ARG A 45 3.34 5.10 14.98
C ARG A 45 3.82 3.93 14.11
N SER A 46 3.00 2.90 13.93
CA SER A 46 3.38 1.76 13.08
C SER A 46 3.50 2.18 11.62
N TYR A 47 2.62 3.05 11.10
CA TYR A 47 2.76 3.56 9.73
C TYR A 47 4.13 4.22 9.50
N ILE A 48 4.55 5.14 10.37
CA ILE A 48 5.84 5.84 10.23
C ILE A 48 7.02 4.86 10.34
N ASN A 49 6.98 3.96 11.32
CA ASN A 49 8.13 3.11 11.65
C ASN A 49 8.23 1.86 10.78
N GLU A 50 7.13 1.40 10.20
CA GLU A 50 7.04 0.07 9.58
C GLU A 50 6.63 0.10 8.10
N VAL A 51 6.02 1.19 7.62
CA VAL A 51 5.42 1.22 6.27
C VAL A 51 5.95 2.39 5.44
N ALA A 52 5.97 3.60 6.02
CA ALA A 52 6.22 4.86 5.31
C ALA A 52 7.57 4.93 4.58
N PHE A 53 8.57 4.17 5.03
CA PHE A 53 9.88 4.13 4.39
C PHE A 53 9.94 3.19 3.18
N ALA A 54 8.95 2.33 2.94
CA ALA A 54 9.06 1.28 1.94
C ALA A 54 9.00 1.86 0.51
N ARG A 55 10.11 1.74 -0.22
CA ARG A 55 10.24 2.32 -1.57
C ARG A 55 9.49 1.49 -2.59
N THR A 56 9.04 2.16 -3.65
CA THR A 56 8.56 1.46 -4.84
C THR A 56 9.67 0.66 -5.49
N PHE A 57 9.30 -0.36 -6.26
CA PHE A 57 10.26 -1.26 -6.89
C PHE A 57 9.88 -1.59 -8.32
N GLY A 58 10.87 -1.92 -9.13
CA GLY A 58 10.67 -2.31 -10.52
C GLY A 58 11.88 -3.01 -11.11
N PHE A 59 11.69 -3.58 -12.30
CA PHE A 59 12.73 -4.32 -13.00
C PHE A 59 13.47 -3.40 -13.98
N LYS A 60 14.80 -3.56 -14.05
CA LYS A 60 15.70 -2.76 -14.88
C LYS A 60 15.27 -2.72 -16.35
N ASP A 61 14.92 -3.87 -16.91
CA ASP A 61 14.52 -3.99 -18.32
C ASP A 61 13.24 -3.19 -18.60
N ILE A 62 12.26 -3.28 -17.69
CA ILE A 62 11.02 -2.51 -17.77
C ILE A 62 11.31 -1.01 -17.62
N LEU A 63 12.17 -0.61 -16.69
CA LEU A 63 12.54 0.79 -16.50
C LEU A 63 13.15 1.39 -17.78
N PHE A 64 14.09 0.67 -18.41
CA PHE A 64 14.72 1.10 -19.66
C PHE A 64 13.71 1.21 -20.80
N GLU A 65 12.89 0.19 -20.99
CA GLU A 65 11.82 0.18 -22.01
C GLU A 65 10.87 1.38 -21.84
N ARG A 66 10.39 1.61 -20.61
CA ARG A 66 9.44 2.69 -20.30
C ARG A 66 10.05 4.07 -20.51
N LYS A 67 11.31 4.26 -20.10
CA LYS A 67 12.04 5.52 -20.35
C LYS A 67 12.21 5.81 -21.83
N ASN A 68 12.53 4.80 -22.64
CA ASN A 68 12.64 4.95 -24.09
C ASN A 68 11.30 5.33 -24.75
N LYS A 69 10.18 4.88 -24.17
CA LYS A 69 8.82 5.31 -24.55
C LYS A 69 8.40 6.66 -23.96
N GLY A 70 9.28 7.35 -23.24
CA GLY A 70 9.01 8.64 -22.62
C GLY A 70 8.17 8.59 -21.33
N ILE A 71 8.00 7.41 -20.73
CA ILE A 71 7.23 7.17 -19.50
C ILE A 71 8.24 6.94 -18.34
N ILE A 72 7.90 7.32 -17.10
CA ILE A 72 8.78 7.12 -15.90
C ILE A 72 10.15 7.80 -16.07
N LYS A 73 10.18 8.98 -16.72
CA LYS A 73 11.43 9.73 -16.97
C LYS A 73 12.23 10.04 -15.69
N GLY A 74 11.52 10.23 -14.57
CA GLY A 74 12.12 10.49 -13.26
C GLY A 74 12.59 9.25 -12.49
N GLY A 75 12.33 8.02 -12.94
CA GLY A 75 12.70 6.82 -12.20
C GLY A 75 14.22 6.64 -12.09
N SER A 76 14.74 6.44 -10.89
CA SER A 76 16.17 6.27 -10.62
C SER A 76 16.40 5.41 -9.37
N LEU A 77 17.63 4.97 -9.15
CA LEU A 77 18.01 4.24 -7.93
C LEU A 77 17.74 5.04 -6.64
N SER A 78 17.72 6.37 -6.73
CA SER A 78 17.45 7.24 -5.58
C SER A 78 15.97 7.28 -5.15
N ASN A 79 15.03 6.83 -5.99
CA ASN A 79 13.59 6.88 -5.69
C ASN A 79 12.85 5.54 -5.87
N ALA A 80 13.53 4.51 -6.39
CA ALA A 80 12.98 3.17 -6.53
C ALA A 80 14.06 2.12 -6.28
N ILE A 81 13.61 0.97 -5.78
CA ILE A 81 14.40 -0.26 -5.76
C ILE A 81 14.39 -0.83 -7.17
N ILE A 82 15.56 -0.95 -7.80
CA ILE A 82 15.64 -1.52 -9.15
C ILE A 82 16.27 -2.91 -9.07
N LEU A 83 15.54 -3.89 -9.59
CA LEU A 83 15.94 -5.29 -9.66
C LEU A 83 16.51 -5.60 -11.05
N ASP A 84 17.67 -6.25 -11.06
CA ASP A 84 18.14 -7.03 -12.21
C ASP A 84 17.69 -8.49 -12.03
N LYS A 85 18.14 -9.42 -12.87
CA LYS A 85 17.70 -10.83 -12.83
C LYS A 85 17.93 -11.55 -11.50
N ASP A 86 18.98 -11.18 -10.78
CA ASP A 86 19.48 -11.92 -9.61
C ASP A 86 19.95 -11.01 -8.46
N LYS A 87 19.82 -9.68 -8.60
CA LYS A 87 20.30 -8.73 -7.58
C LYS A 87 19.47 -7.45 -7.52
N VAL A 88 19.47 -6.82 -6.35
CA VAL A 88 19.08 -5.42 -6.16
C VAL A 88 20.24 -4.52 -6.63
N LEU A 89 19.94 -3.51 -7.46
CA LEU A 89 20.95 -2.61 -8.04
C LEU A 89 21.28 -1.42 -7.13
N ASN A 90 20.45 -1.15 -6.14
CA ASN A 90 20.68 -0.12 -5.13
C ASN A 90 21.92 -0.45 -4.30
N PRO A 91 22.98 0.38 -4.29
CA PRO A 91 24.21 0.11 -3.52
C PRO A 91 23.97 -0.08 -2.02
N GLU A 92 22.98 0.63 -1.47
CA GLU A 92 22.55 0.54 -0.07
C GLU A 92 21.66 -0.67 0.22
N GLY A 93 21.25 -1.42 -0.81
CA GLY A 93 20.36 -2.56 -0.68
C GLY A 93 18.92 -2.18 -0.31
N LEU A 94 18.26 -3.09 0.40
CA LEU A 94 16.92 -2.88 0.96
C LEU A 94 17.01 -2.25 2.34
N ARG A 95 16.00 -1.47 2.72
CA ARG A 95 15.84 -0.90 4.06
C ARG A 95 15.41 -1.96 5.06
N THR A 96 14.63 -2.93 4.61
CA THR A 96 14.26 -4.15 5.35
C THR A 96 14.15 -5.33 4.39
N GLU A 97 14.28 -6.56 4.89
CA GLU A 97 14.20 -7.77 4.07
C GLU A 97 12.84 -7.93 3.36
N ASP A 98 11.79 -7.40 3.96
CA ASP A 98 10.39 -7.43 3.53
C ASP A 98 9.93 -6.09 2.90
N GLU A 99 10.85 -5.24 2.43
CA GLU A 99 10.53 -3.90 1.90
C GLU A 99 9.50 -3.96 0.75
N PHE A 100 9.47 -5.04 -0.05
CA PHE A 100 8.53 -5.22 -1.16
C PHE A 100 7.07 -5.36 -0.71
N VAL A 101 6.79 -6.24 0.27
CA VAL A 101 5.43 -6.41 0.80
C VAL A 101 5.01 -5.19 1.64
N ARG A 102 5.94 -4.55 2.36
CA ARG A 102 5.69 -3.27 3.05
C ARG A 102 5.28 -2.17 2.07
N HIS A 103 5.91 -2.08 0.91
CA HIS A 103 5.50 -1.14 -0.12
C HIS A 103 4.08 -1.44 -0.64
N LYS A 104 3.70 -2.71 -0.73
CA LYS A 104 2.31 -3.07 -1.11
C LYS A 104 1.29 -2.73 -0.03
N ILE A 105 1.66 -2.82 1.26
CA ILE A 105 0.85 -2.28 2.35
C ILE A 105 0.75 -0.75 2.23
N LEU A 106 1.84 -0.05 1.92
CA LEU A 106 1.84 1.40 1.67
C LEU A 106 0.89 1.77 0.52
N ASP A 107 0.93 1.05 -0.58
CA ASP A 107 0.01 1.21 -1.71
C ASP A 107 -1.45 1.01 -1.28
N ILE A 108 -1.75 -0.05 -0.52
CA ILE A 108 -3.10 -0.34 -0.01
C ILE A 108 -3.60 0.82 0.88
N VAL A 109 -2.77 1.29 1.82
CA VAL A 109 -3.14 2.43 2.70
C VAL A 109 -3.47 3.66 1.85
N GLY A 110 -2.65 3.97 0.85
CA GLY A 110 -2.88 5.10 -0.05
C GLY A 110 -4.16 4.96 -0.89
N ASP A 111 -4.37 3.80 -1.51
CA ASP A 111 -5.53 3.55 -2.38
C ASP A 111 -6.84 3.57 -1.61
N LEU A 112 -6.87 2.98 -0.41
CA LEU A 112 -8.06 2.99 0.45
C LEU A 112 -8.41 4.40 0.92
N PHE A 113 -7.42 5.27 1.02
CA PHE A 113 -7.63 6.67 1.35
C PHE A 113 -8.32 7.46 0.23
N ALA A 114 -8.46 6.91 -0.98
CA ALA A 114 -9.25 7.52 -2.05
C ALA A 114 -10.75 7.68 -1.68
N LEU A 115 -11.24 7.00 -0.64
CA LEU A 115 -12.55 7.25 -0.04
C LEU A 115 -12.69 8.66 0.58
N GLY A 116 -11.58 9.34 0.87
CA GLY A 116 -11.55 10.63 1.58
C GLY A 116 -11.58 10.51 3.11
N TYR A 117 -11.82 9.30 3.63
CA TYR A 117 -11.84 8.98 5.05
C TYR A 117 -11.00 7.73 5.33
N PRO A 118 -10.46 7.55 6.54
CA PRO A 118 -9.85 6.29 6.94
C PRO A 118 -10.89 5.21 6.97
N LEU A 119 -10.51 4.07 6.42
CA LEU A 119 -11.25 2.85 6.64
C LEU A 119 -10.74 2.17 7.92
N ILE A 120 -11.66 1.78 8.80
CA ILE A 120 -11.36 0.88 9.92
C ILE A 120 -11.93 -0.49 9.56
N ALA A 121 -11.03 -1.43 9.31
CA ALA A 121 -11.37 -2.81 8.97
C ALA A 121 -10.14 -3.70 9.15
N GLU A 122 -10.39 -5.00 9.30
CA GLU A 122 -9.40 -6.01 8.96
C GLU A 122 -9.44 -6.26 7.45
N ILE A 123 -8.28 -6.13 6.81
CA ILE A 123 -8.13 -6.18 5.36
C ILE A 123 -7.14 -7.29 5.03
N GLU A 124 -7.57 -8.23 4.19
CA GLU A 124 -6.67 -9.24 3.62
C GLU A 124 -6.60 -9.05 2.11
N ALA A 125 -5.40 -8.78 1.62
CA ALA A 125 -5.08 -8.46 0.24
C ALA A 125 -4.12 -9.51 -0.32
N ILE A 126 -4.59 -10.30 -1.29
CA ILE A 126 -3.85 -11.40 -1.90
C ILE A 126 -3.59 -11.06 -3.36
N TYR A 127 -2.32 -10.93 -3.72
CA TYR A 127 -1.84 -10.60 -5.07
C TYR A 127 -2.57 -9.40 -5.67
N SER A 128 -2.97 -8.44 -4.83
CA SER A 128 -3.83 -7.33 -5.20
C SER A 128 -3.03 -6.20 -5.87
N ASN A 129 -3.75 -5.33 -6.57
CA ASN A 129 -3.20 -4.17 -7.26
C ASN A 129 -4.17 -2.99 -7.15
N HIS A 130 -3.72 -1.80 -7.53
CA HIS A 130 -4.49 -0.56 -7.42
C HIS A 130 -5.90 -0.67 -8.02
N ARG A 131 -6.05 -1.35 -9.17
CA ARG A 131 -7.36 -1.54 -9.80
C ARG A 131 -8.30 -2.35 -8.91
N VAL A 132 -7.81 -3.43 -8.30
CA VAL A 132 -8.58 -4.26 -7.37
C VAL A 132 -8.99 -3.47 -6.13
N HIS A 133 -8.12 -2.62 -5.59
CA HIS A 133 -8.44 -1.78 -4.43
C HIS A 133 -9.56 -0.80 -4.77
N ILE A 134 -9.42 -0.04 -5.86
CA ILE A 134 -10.40 0.97 -6.28
C ILE A 134 -11.76 0.34 -6.63
N GLU A 135 -11.78 -0.78 -7.34
CA GLU A 135 -13.05 -1.45 -7.68
C GLU A 135 -13.73 -2.06 -6.44
N ALA A 136 -12.96 -2.54 -5.47
CA ALA A 136 -13.50 -2.98 -4.19
C ALA A 136 -14.14 -1.82 -3.41
N LEU A 137 -13.47 -0.66 -3.35
CA LEU A 137 -14.02 0.55 -2.71
C LEU A 137 -15.32 1.03 -3.37
N LYS A 138 -15.36 1.09 -4.71
CA LYS A 138 -16.59 1.41 -5.45
C LYS A 138 -17.70 0.42 -5.12
N SER A 139 -17.38 -0.87 -5.00
CA SER A 139 -18.35 -1.92 -4.69
C SER A 139 -18.87 -1.81 -3.26
N LEU A 140 -18.01 -1.54 -2.29
CA LEU A 140 -18.39 -1.26 -0.89
C LEU A 140 -19.35 -0.08 -0.79
N TYR A 141 -19.02 1.02 -1.47
CA TYR A 141 -19.84 2.22 -1.50
C TYR A 141 -21.22 1.95 -2.13
N ARG A 142 -21.26 1.33 -3.30
CA ARG A 142 -22.52 0.98 -4.00
C ARG A 142 -23.38 0.00 -3.21
N ALA A 143 -22.76 -0.92 -2.47
CA ALA A 143 -23.47 -1.89 -1.65
C ALA A 143 -23.99 -1.31 -0.33
N GLY A 144 -23.68 -0.05 0.00
CA GLY A 144 -24.07 0.56 1.28
C GLY A 144 -23.45 -0.15 2.49
N LEU A 145 -22.25 -0.69 2.33
CA LEU A 145 -21.55 -1.45 3.38
C LEU A 145 -20.58 -0.60 4.21
N LEU A 146 -20.47 0.69 3.89
CA LEU A 146 -19.69 1.65 4.65
C LEU A 146 -20.61 2.32 5.67
N GLU A 147 -20.13 2.39 6.90
CA GLU A 147 -20.77 3.09 8.01
C GLU A 147 -19.81 4.18 8.48
N GLU A 148 -20.30 5.41 8.56
CA GLU A 148 -19.53 6.51 9.14
C GLU A 148 -19.60 6.42 10.66
N ILE A 149 -18.44 6.57 11.30
CA ILE A 149 -18.35 6.58 12.76
C ILE A 149 -17.70 7.88 13.21
N GLU A 150 -18.23 8.47 14.28
CA GLU A 150 -17.55 9.57 14.96
C GLU A 150 -16.40 9.00 15.80
N SER A 151 -15.17 9.39 15.47
CA SER A 151 -13.99 9.03 16.25
C SER A 151 -13.28 10.27 16.74
N ARG A 152 -12.96 10.29 18.04
CA ARG A 152 -12.08 11.31 18.64
C ARG A 152 -10.60 11.11 18.25
N ALA A 153 -10.24 9.97 17.66
CA ALA A 153 -8.86 9.47 17.60
C ALA A 153 -8.26 9.36 16.19
N LEU A 154 -9.02 9.63 15.14
CA LEU A 154 -8.54 9.52 13.76
C LEU A 154 -7.91 10.84 13.29
N ALA A 155 -6.81 11.24 13.92
CA ALA A 155 -5.91 12.29 13.43
C ALA A 155 -4.81 11.70 12.52
N PHE A 156 -5.18 10.78 11.63
CA PHE A 156 -4.27 10.01 10.78
C PHE A 156 -3.66 10.84 9.64
N LEU A 157 -4.30 11.93 9.17
CA LEU A 157 -3.79 12.80 8.09
C LEU A 157 -3.88 14.31 8.33
N LEU A 158 -4.45 14.75 9.46
CA LEU A 158 -4.35 16.16 9.83
C LEU A 158 -3.00 16.36 10.52
N ILE A 159 -2.00 16.79 9.73
CA ILE A 159 -0.95 17.65 10.26
C ILE A 159 -1.70 18.75 11.02
N TYR A 160 -1.52 18.81 12.33
CA TYR A 160 -1.96 19.93 13.14
C TYR A 160 -1.15 21.13 12.64
N LYS A 161 -1.61 21.77 11.55
CA LYS A 161 -1.17 23.09 11.16
C LYS A 161 -1.71 23.95 12.28
N LYS A 162 -0.89 24.11 13.33
CA LYS A 162 -1.11 25.00 14.44
C LYS A 162 -1.46 26.33 13.79
N LEU A 163 -2.76 26.62 13.74
CA LEU A 163 -3.29 27.96 13.61
C LEU A 163 -2.56 28.70 14.72
N LYS A 164 -1.52 29.46 14.34
CA LYS A 164 -1.08 30.55 15.18
C LYS A 164 -2.32 31.40 15.38
N LYS A 165 -2.93 31.28 16.56
CA LYS A 165 -3.72 32.37 17.12
C LYS A 165 -2.82 33.59 17.03
N ASN A 166 -3.17 34.50 16.13
CA ASN A 166 -2.87 35.90 16.36
C ASN A 166 -3.78 36.30 17.53
N GLU A 167 -3.23 36.26 18.74
CA GLU A 167 -3.59 37.19 19.80
C GLU A 167 -2.48 38.24 19.85
#